data_AF-A0A9E0M1S9-F1
#
_entry.id   AF-A0A9E0M1S9-F1
#
_cell.length_a   1.000
_cell.length_b   1.000
_cell.length_c   1.000
_cell.angle_alpha   90.00
_cell.angle_beta   90.00
_cell.angle_gamma   90.00
#
_symmetry.space_group_name_H-M   'P 1'
#
loop_
_entity.id
_entity.type
_entity.pdbx_description
1 polymer ?
#
loop_
_entity_poly.entity_id
_entity_poly.type
_entity_poly.pdbx_seq_one_letter_code
_entity_poly.pdbx_strand_id
1 'polypeptide(L)'
;GVPNLQGDFVGTLASPIDPRLDILAENGGSTPTHLPLQETPHPVIDQGSCPESGQDQRGLRGAASNHRAHDVAAVPDNPEGDGCDIGAVERGASSPTRTLFVDGFESATTLFWSADLP
;
A
#
# COMPACT_ATOMS: atom_id res chain seq x y z
N GLY A 1 -12.92 -3.11 -17.57
CA GLY A 1 -12.72 -4.00 -18.73
C GLY A 1 -12.63 -5.42 -18.24
N VAL A 2 -12.51 -6.38 -19.16
CA VAL A 2 -12.15 -7.77 -18.83
C VAL A 2 -10.64 -7.91 -19.09
N PRO A 3 -9.88 -8.60 -18.24
CA PRO A 3 -8.46 -8.85 -18.50
C PRO A 3 -8.23 -9.49 -19.88
N ASN A 4 -7.15 -9.12 -20.56
CA ASN A 4 -6.70 -9.82 -21.77
C ASN A 4 -6.04 -11.18 -21.40
N LEU A 5 -5.47 -11.88 -22.39
CA LEU A 5 -4.79 -13.16 -22.18
C LEU A 5 -3.45 -13.06 -21.40
N GLN A 6 -3.08 -11.86 -20.95
CA GLN A 6 -1.89 -11.55 -20.15
C GLN A 6 -2.28 -10.95 -18.79
N GLY A 7 -3.55 -11.07 -18.38
CA GLY A 7 -4.04 -10.50 -17.13
C GLY A 7 -4.16 -8.96 -17.12
N ASP A 8 -3.94 -8.27 -18.25
CA ASP A 8 -4.00 -6.81 -18.28
C ASP A 8 -5.44 -6.30 -18.42
N PHE A 9 -5.82 -5.31 -17.60
CA PHE A 9 -7.04 -4.54 -17.83
C PHE A 9 -6.88 -3.57 -19.00
N VAL A 10 -7.31 -3.99 -20.19
CA VAL A 10 -7.25 -3.15 -21.40
C VAL A 10 -8.63 -2.60 -21.74
N GLY A 11 -8.72 -1.27 -21.86
CA GLY A 11 -9.91 -0.58 -22.38
C GLY A 11 -9.98 -0.60 -23.90
N THR A 12 -11.06 -0.10 -24.47
CA THR A 12 -11.16 0.13 -25.92
C THR A 12 -11.23 1.63 -26.21
N LEU A 13 -11.04 2.03 -27.46
CA LEU A 13 -11.24 3.42 -27.85
C LEU A 13 -12.69 3.91 -27.58
N ALA A 14 -13.68 3.02 -27.71
CA ALA A 14 -15.08 3.33 -27.43
C ALA A 14 -15.44 3.26 -25.94
N SER A 15 -14.60 2.63 -25.12
CA SER A 15 -14.81 2.43 -23.68
C SER A 15 -13.47 2.34 -22.98
N PRO A 16 -12.78 3.48 -22.78
CA PRO A 16 -11.54 3.50 -22.01
C PRO A 16 -11.81 3.09 -20.57
N ILE A 17 -10.80 2.53 -19.91
CA ILE A 17 -10.85 2.23 -18.48
C ILE A 17 -10.25 3.43 -17.75
N ASP A 18 -11.01 4.01 -16.83
CA ASP A 18 -10.50 4.98 -15.87
C ASP A 18 -9.69 4.22 -14.80
N PRO A 19 -8.41 4.53 -14.58
CA PRO A 19 -7.60 3.90 -13.54
C PRO A 19 -8.01 4.29 -12.11
N ARG A 20 -8.95 5.24 -11.94
CA ARG A 20 -9.51 5.65 -10.65
C ARG A 20 -8.44 6.03 -9.65
N LEU A 21 -7.64 7.00 -10.05
CA LEU A 21 -6.58 7.59 -9.25
C LEU A 21 -7.01 8.98 -8.77
N ASP A 22 -6.72 9.29 -7.50
CA ASP A 22 -6.86 10.64 -6.97
C ASP A 22 -5.78 11.56 -7.58
N ILE A 23 -5.93 12.88 -7.40
CA ILE A 23 -4.98 13.87 -7.90
C ILE A 23 -3.56 13.65 -7.35
N LEU A 24 -2.56 14.12 -8.08
CA LEU A 24 -1.18 14.13 -7.61
C LEU A 24 -1.08 15.02 -6.35
N ALA A 25 -0.74 14.42 -5.21
CA ALA A 25 -0.69 15.11 -3.93
C ALA A 25 0.41 14.56 -3.01
N GLU A 26 0.68 15.30 -1.93
CA GLU A 26 1.59 14.91 -0.86
C GLU A 26 0.96 13.82 0.02
N ASN A 27 1.03 12.57 -0.46
CA ASN A 27 0.44 11.42 0.22
C ASN A 27 1.45 10.68 1.13
N GLY A 28 2.48 11.41 1.60
CA GLY A 28 3.64 10.89 2.30
C GLY A 28 4.83 10.57 1.38
N GLY A 29 5.98 10.26 1.96
CA GLY A 29 7.23 10.01 1.21
C GLY A 29 7.97 11.30 0.81
N SER A 30 8.94 11.17 -0.09
CA SER A 30 9.77 12.29 -0.56
C SER A 30 9.27 12.95 -1.85
N THR A 31 8.21 12.42 -2.45
CA THR A 31 7.66 12.86 -3.75
C THR A 31 6.15 12.67 -3.79
N PRO A 32 5.38 13.58 -4.43
CA PRO A 32 3.95 13.40 -4.66
C PRO A 32 3.60 12.10 -5.38
N THR A 33 2.44 11.53 -5.06
CA THR A 33 1.91 10.31 -5.70
C THR A 33 0.42 10.43 -5.99
N HIS A 34 -0.10 9.60 -6.90
CA HIS A 34 -1.55 9.43 -7.09
C HIS A 34 -2.03 8.27 -6.22
N LEU A 35 -3.03 8.49 -5.35
CA LEU A 35 -3.61 7.41 -4.55
C LEU A 35 -4.63 6.61 -5.38
N PRO A 36 -4.60 5.27 -5.35
CA PRO A 36 -5.73 4.46 -5.80
C PRO A 36 -7.01 4.81 -5.04
N LEU A 37 -8.10 5.11 -5.74
CA LEU A 37 -9.43 5.30 -5.14
C LEU A 37 -10.04 3.93 -4.80
N GLN A 38 -10.69 3.81 -3.64
CA GLN A 38 -11.35 2.57 -3.18
C GLN A 38 -12.75 2.36 -3.78
N GLU A 39 -13.17 3.21 -4.71
CA GLU A 39 -14.49 3.09 -5.30
C GLU A 39 -14.50 1.98 -6.35
N THR A 40 -15.59 1.20 -6.43
CA THR A 40 -15.77 0.11 -7.39
C THR A 40 -16.08 0.62 -8.81
N PRO A 41 -15.48 0.05 -9.87
CA PRO A 41 -14.50 -1.05 -9.88
C PRO A 41 -13.09 -0.64 -9.45
N HIS A 42 -12.26 -1.60 -9.06
CA HIS A 42 -10.87 -1.40 -8.63
C HIS A 42 -9.87 -1.83 -9.72
N PRO A 43 -9.54 -0.96 -10.68
CA PRO A 43 -8.69 -1.32 -11.81
C PRO A 43 -7.20 -1.46 -11.45
N VAL A 44 -6.78 -0.89 -10.31
CA VAL A 44 -5.37 -0.82 -9.89
C VAL A 44 -5.11 -1.45 -8.52
N ILE A 45 -6.14 -1.63 -7.68
CA ILE A 45 -5.96 -2.20 -6.33
C ILE A 45 -5.88 -3.73 -6.44
N ASP A 46 -4.83 -4.33 -5.87
CA ASP A 46 -4.54 -5.78 -5.93
C ASP A 46 -4.43 -6.36 -7.36
N GLN A 47 -4.30 -5.51 -8.38
CA GLN A 47 -4.30 -5.94 -9.79
C GLN A 47 -2.89 -6.09 -10.40
N GLY A 48 -1.85 -5.79 -9.65
CA GLY A 48 -0.46 -5.75 -10.10
C GLY A 48 0.43 -6.88 -9.55
N SER A 49 1.72 -6.74 -9.83
CA SER A 49 2.78 -7.61 -9.30
C SER A 49 4.03 -6.80 -8.92
N CYS A 50 4.66 -7.13 -7.81
CA CYS A 50 5.78 -6.37 -7.22
C CYS A 50 6.89 -7.25 -6.59
N PRO A 51 7.36 -8.34 -7.24
CA PRO A 51 8.11 -9.43 -6.60
C PRO A 51 9.42 -8.98 -5.94
N GLU A 52 10.07 -7.94 -6.48
CA GLU A 52 11.35 -7.42 -6.00
C GLU A 52 11.22 -6.13 -5.17
N SER A 53 9.99 -5.66 -4.92
CA SER A 53 9.73 -4.41 -4.21
C SER A 53 9.28 -4.66 -2.79
N GLY A 54 10.11 -4.33 -1.80
CA GLY A 54 9.77 -4.50 -0.39
C GLY A 54 8.85 -3.41 0.18
N GLN A 55 8.78 -2.24 -0.47
CA GLN A 55 8.02 -1.07 -0.05
C GLN A 55 7.55 -0.30 -1.29
N ASP A 56 6.52 0.52 -1.14
CA ASP A 56 6.11 1.48 -2.15
C ASP A 56 7.01 2.73 -2.19
N GLN A 57 6.73 3.71 -3.06
CA GLN A 57 7.54 4.92 -3.21
C GLN A 57 7.59 5.78 -1.92
N ARG A 58 6.61 5.62 -1.03
CA ARG A 58 6.52 6.33 0.25
C ARG A 58 7.33 5.64 1.35
N GLY A 59 7.89 4.47 1.07
CA GLY A 59 8.59 3.63 2.04
C GLY A 59 7.63 2.83 2.92
N LEU A 60 6.37 2.66 2.51
CA LEU A 60 5.37 1.89 3.26
C LEU A 60 5.27 0.47 2.70
N ARG A 61 4.85 -0.49 3.53
CA ARG A 61 4.64 -1.88 3.11
C ARG A 61 3.53 -2.59 3.88
N GLY A 62 3.14 -3.78 3.42
CA GLY A 62 2.23 -4.67 4.14
C GLY A 62 2.82 -5.11 5.48
N ALA A 63 2.15 -4.76 6.59
CA ALA A 63 2.64 -5.05 7.93
C ALA A 63 2.72 -6.56 8.23
N ALA A 64 1.81 -7.35 7.64
CA ALA A 64 1.77 -8.80 7.84
C ALA A 64 2.77 -9.55 6.94
N SER A 65 2.96 -9.08 5.70
CA SER A 65 3.78 -9.76 4.68
C SER A 65 5.26 -9.35 4.74
N ASN A 66 5.57 -8.19 5.35
CA ASN A 66 6.89 -7.54 5.26
C ASN A 66 7.34 -7.35 3.79
N HIS A 67 6.37 -7.26 2.89
CA HIS A 67 6.51 -7.08 1.45
C HIS A 67 5.63 -5.89 1.02
N ARG A 68 5.85 -5.31 -0.17
CA ARG A 68 5.06 -4.15 -0.61
C ARG A 68 3.57 -4.47 -0.55
N ALA A 69 3.16 -5.63 -1.07
CA ALA A 69 1.77 -6.06 -1.16
C ALA A 69 1.00 -5.97 0.18
N HIS A 70 -0.14 -5.29 0.14
CA HIS A 70 -1.16 -5.28 1.18
C HIS A 70 -2.49 -5.71 0.58
N ASP A 71 -2.83 -6.99 0.76
CA ASP A 71 -4.10 -7.58 0.31
C ASP A 71 -5.30 -6.82 0.89
N VAL A 72 -6.10 -6.23 0.00
CA VAL A 72 -7.41 -5.65 0.34
C VAL A 72 -8.47 -6.73 0.15
N ALA A 73 -8.73 -7.53 1.19
CA ALA A 73 -9.60 -8.71 1.17
C ALA A 73 -10.99 -8.62 0.47
N ALA A 74 -11.52 -7.42 0.21
CA ALA A 74 -12.74 -7.21 -0.56
C ALA A 74 -12.53 -7.13 -2.09
N VAL A 75 -11.27 -7.12 -2.55
CA VAL A 75 -10.83 -7.00 -3.93
C VAL A 75 -10.08 -8.28 -4.28
N PRO A 76 -10.54 -9.06 -5.26
CA PRO A 76 -9.80 -10.24 -5.68
C PRO A 76 -8.51 -9.84 -6.40
N ASP A 77 -7.42 -10.51 -6.05
CA ASP A 77 -6.15 -10.41 -6.79
C ASP A 77 -6.33 -10.74 -8.27
N ASN A 78 -5.57 -10.06 -9.11
CA ASN A 78 -5.39 -10.49 -10.50
C ASN A 78 -4.77 -11.91 -10.50
N PRO A 79 -5.31 -12.87 -11.27
CA PRO A 79 -4.75 -14.23 -11.33
C PRO A 79 -3.26 -14.33 -11.70
N GLU A 80 -2.73 -13.33 -12.43
CA GLU A 80 -1.31 -13.24 -12.80
C GLU A 80 -0.51 -12.29 -11.90
N GLY A 81 -1.15 -11.71 -10.88
CA GLY A 81 -0.57 -10.81 -9.90
C GLY A 81 -0.13 -11.50 -8.61
N ASP A 82 0.41 -10.71 -7.69
CA ASP A 82 0.80 -11.14 -6.33
C ASP A 82 0.06 -10.35 -5.23
N GLY A 83 -1.04 -9.68 -5.59
CA GLY A 83 -1.84 -8.86 -4.69
C GLY A 83 -1.27 -7.46 -4.45
N CYS A 84 -0.30 -7.01 -5.25
CA CYS A 84 0.17 -5.63 -5.18
C CYS A 84 -0.71 -4.67 -5.98
N ASP A 85 -0.79 -3.42 -5.52
CA ASP A 85 -1.39 -2.35 -6.31
C ASP A 85 -0.51 -1.97 -7.50
N ILE A 86 -1.14 -1.66 -8.63
CA ILE A 86 -0.47 -1.06 -9.79
C ILE A 86 -0.11 0.40 -9.47
N GLY A 87 1.17 0.75 -9.57
CA GLY A 87 1.65 2.13 -9.52
C GLY A 87 2.59 2.44 -8.34
N ALA A 88 2.64 3.70 -7.94
CA ALA A 88 3.61 4.19 -6.94
C ALA A 88 3.23 3.89 -5.48
N VAL A 89 1.96 3.59 -5.25
CA VAL A 89 1.32 3.53 -3.93
C VAL A 89 0.76 2.14 -3.75
N GLU A 90 1.03 1.58 -2.58
CA GLU A 90 0.27 0.45 -2.06
C GLU A 90 -0.78 0.94 -1.06
N ARG A 91 -2.06 0.81 -1.37
CA ARG A 91 -3.14 1.27 -0.49
C ARG A 91 -3.24 0.35 0.73
N GLY A 92 -3.37 0.94 1.91
CA GLY A 92 -3.38 0.20 3.18
C GLY A 92 -1.99 -0.23 3.69
N ALA A 93 -0.94 -0.09 2.88
CA ALA A 93 0.42 -0.19 3.36
C ALA A 93 0.70 0.87 4.45
N SER A 94 1.49 0.47 5.44
CA SER A 94 1.82 1.30 6.59
C SER A 94 3.32 1.30 6.82
N SER A 95 3.78 2.24 7.64
CA SER A 95 5.19 2.27 8.03
C SER A 95 5.48 0.96 8.75
N PRO A 96 6.62 0.31 8.44
CA PRO A 96 7.00 -0.84 9.23
C PRO A 96 7.12 -0.43 10.70
N THR A 97 6.64 -1.29 11.59
CA THR A 97 6.84 -1.11 13.03
C THR A 97 8.34 -1.10 13.31
N ARG A 98 8.93 0.10 13.32
CA ARG A 98 10.30 0.32 13.73
C ARG A 98 10.28 0.31 15.25
N THR A 99 10.79 -0.74 15.87
CA THR A 99 11.16 -0.69 17.29
C THR A 99 12.19 0.44 17.44
N LEU A 100 11.73 1.58 17.97
CA LEU A 100 12.55 2.78 18.08
C LEU A 100 13.61 2.62 19.17
N PHE A 101 13.39 1.73 20.14
CA PHE A 101 14.38 1.33 21.14
C PHE A 101 14.23 -0.17 21.47
N VAL A 102 15.34 -0.92 21.46
CA VAL A 102 15.39 -2.36 21.80
C VAL A 102 15.48 -2.60 23.31
N ASP A 103 15.45 -1.54 24.14
CA ASP A 103 15.72 -1.58 25.58
C ASP A 103 14.48 -1.49 26.49
N GLY A 104 13.27 -1.77 25.97
CA GLY A 104 12.14 -2.13 26.83
C GLY A 104 11.14 -1.03 27.19
N PHE A 105 11.01 0.04 26.38
CA PHE A 105 9.96 1.05 26.56
C PHE A 105 8.60 0.72 25.90
N GLU A 106 8.42 -0.52 25.43
CA GLU A 106 7.21 -0.96 24.68
C GLU A 106 5.96 -1.18 25.56
N SER A 107 6.07 -1.03 26.89
CA SER A 107 4.92 -1.21 27.81
C SER A 107 4.07 0.05 28.00
N ALA A 108 4.45 1.20 27.41
CA ALA A 108 3.83 2.50 27.62
C ALA A 108 3.70 2.91 29.11
N THR A 109 4.41 2.25 30.02
CA THR A 109 4.40 2.57 31.44
C THR A 109 5.36 3.73 31.68
N THR A 110 4.81 4.91 31.92
CA THR A 110 5.56 6.10 32.36
C THR A 110 5.83 6.10 33.88
N LEU A 111 5.44 5.03 34.59
CA LEU A 111 5.55 4.91 36.05
C LEU A 111 6.99 4.92 36.59
N PHE A 112 8.00 4.81 35.72
CA PHE A 112 9.42 4.88 36.11
C PHE A 112 10.03 6.29 36.07
N TRP A 113 9.31 7.31 35.58
CA TRP A 113 9.82 8.69 35.51
C TRP A 113 9.31 9.62 36.63
N SER A 114 8.54 9.09 37.59
CA SER A 114 7.91 9.89 38.65
C SER A 114 8.62 9.80 40.01
N ALA A 115 9.90 9.47 40.05
CA ALA A 115 10.69 9.57 41.27
C ALA A 115 12.10 10.04 40.93
N ASP A 116 12.27 11.35 40.89
CA ASP A 116 13.38 12.06 41.56
C ASP A 116 13.25 13.56 41.27
N LEU A 117 12.53 14.26 42.15
CA LEU A 117 12.84 15.65 42.44
C LEU A 117 13.20 15.72 43.93
N PRO A 118 14.31 16.39 44.29
CA PRO A 118 14.80 16.47 45.68
C PRO A 118 13.82 17.21 46.61
#